data_AF-A0A804MPV6-F1
#
_entry.id   AF-A0A804MPV6-F1
#
_cell.length_a   1.000
_cell.length_b   1.000
_cell.length_c   1.000
_cell.angle_alpha   90.00
_cell.angle_beta   90.00
_cell.angle_gamma   90.00
#
_symmetry.space_group_name_H-M   'P 1'
#
loop_
_entity.id
_entity.type
_entity.pdbx_description
1 polymer ?
#
loop_
_entity_poly.entity_id
_entity_poly.type
_entity_poly.pdbx_seq_one_letter_code
_entity_poly.pdbx_strand_id
1 'polypeptide(L)'
;MSDFTYVENVAHANICAEQALSSNAASVAGKPFFVTNDEPMETWEFMNCMMEAMGCQRPRINLPAKMLLFAALFSKMIHHRLGFQMLSTPLLHPDTIYFLSCTRTFNTSRARRLLGYHPIVSLEDGIMRTLGSFSELADNLGLSRKQGSCGSSKADKLLGSGTAADILLWRDEKRTFSFVTVLFLLFYWFLLSDRTFVSSAAKFLLVLSLALFIHGVLPSEVFGFTVEKVTSDHFEVSHSALRNSLMCVASAWNGSFHKLRLLAEGEDWSLLLKVFAFLYSIKLMLNFQFRFLMGLVLASLFIVFIVYEQCEEEIDSLVANASVKVKWLTDRVVRNLPAFLKAYIA
;
A
#
# COMPACT_ATOMS: atom_id res chain seq x y z
N MET A 1 22.40 19.60 4.43
CA MET A 1 23.31 19.60 3.25
C MET A 1 23.86 18.22 2.95
N SER A 2 23.94 17.83 1.68
CA SER A 2 24.55 16.59 1.21
C SER A 2 25.39 16.84 -0.04
N ASP A 3 26.48 16.10 -0.20
CA ASP A 3 27.19 16.05 -1.47
C ASP A 3 26.53 15.07 -2.43
N PHE A 4 26.33 15.52 -3.67
CA PHE A 4 25.89 14.71 -4.79
C PHE A 4 27.04 14.57 -5.79
N THR A 5 27.11 13.43 -6.46
CA THR A 5 28.16 13.16 -7.44
C THR A 5 27.55 12.58 -8.69
N TYR A 6 27.82 13.22 -9.83
CA TYR A 6 27.40 12.68 -11.12
C TYR A 6 28.23 11.44 -11.49
N VAL A 7 27.61 10.45 -12.12
CA VAL A 7 28.26 9.14 -12.38
C VAL A 7 29.50 9.26 -13.27
N GLU A 8 29.49 10.17 -14.26
CA GLU A 8 30.67 10.40 -15.13
C GLU A 8 31.82 11.06 -14.36
N ASN A 9 31.52 11.89 -13.37
CA ASN A 9 32.54 12.48 -12.49
C ASN A 9 33.22 11.40 -11.62
N VAL A 10 32.50 10.35 -11.22
CA VAL A 10 33.08 9.19 -10.54
C VAL A 10 33.97 8.40 -11.49
N ALA A 11 33.53 8.19 -12.74
CA ALA A 11 34.34 7.54 -13.75
C ALA A 11 35.63 8.33 -14.05
N HIS A 12 35.54 9.65 -14.18
CA HIS A 12 36.69 10.54 -14.36
C HIS A 12 37.66 10.43 -13.18
N ALA A 13 37.17 10.37 -11.94
CA ALA A 13 38.03 10.18 -10.78
C ALA A 13 38.82 8.87 -10.80
N ASN A 14 38.25 7.78 -11.34
CA ASN A 14 38.96 6.52 -11.51
C ASN A 14 40.08 6.63 -12.55
N ILE A 15 39.86 7.38 -13.63
CA ILE A 15 40.89 7.66 -14.65
C ILE A 15 42.03 8.48 -14.03
N CYS A 16 41.70 9.55 -13.29
CA CYS A 16 42.70 10.33 -12.55
C CYS A 16 43.48 9.47 -11.55
N ALA A 17 42.80 8.54 -10.87
CA ALA A 17 43.43 7.64 -9.91
C ALA A 17 44.41 6.68 -10.59
N GLU A 18 44.06 6.11 -11.74
CA GLU A 18 44.95 5.27 -12.54
C GLU A 18 46.20 6.05 -12.99
N GLN A 19 46.01 7.25 -13.53
CA GLN A 19 47.13 8.09 -13.98
C GLN A 19 48.05 8.51 -12.81
N ALA A 20 47.47 8.82 -11.65
CA ALA A 20 48.21 9.17 -10.44
C ALA A 20 48.95 7.97 -9.83
N LEU A 21 48.39 6.76 -9.96
CA LEU A 21 49.08 5.52 -9.58
C LEU A 21 50.27 5.24 -10.51
N SER A 22 50.09 5.41 -11.82
CA SER A 22 51.14 5.20 -12.82
C SER A 22 52.29 6.21 -12.70
N SER A 23 52.00 7.46 -12.33
CA SER A 23 53.01 8.53 -12.20
C SER A 23 53.60 8.68 -10.79
N ASN A 24 52.83 8.40 -9.73
CA ASN A 24 53.25 8.62 -8.34
C ASN A 24 52.64 7.59 -7.37
N ALA A 25 52.84 6.31 -7.67
CA ALA A 25 52.33 5.18 -6.89
C ALA A 25 52.61 5.31 -5.38
N ALA A 26 53.82 5.74 -4.98
CA ALA A 26 54.22 5.85 -3.59
C ALA A 26 53.35 6.83 -2.77
N SER A 27 52.83 7.88 -3.42
CA SER A 27 52.00 8.88 -2.75
C SER A 27 50.52 8.49 -2.69
N VAL A 28 50.04 7.66 -3.63
CA VAL A 28 48.61 7.41 -3.85
C VAL A 28 48.17 6.01 -3.42
N ALA A 29 49.01 4.99 -3.61
CA ALA A 29 48.66 3.59 -3.39
C ALA A 29 48.21 3.31 -1.95
N GLY A 30 47.13 2.55 -1.79
CA GLY A 30 46.58 2.12 -0.50
C GLY A 30 45.88 3.22 0.32
N LYS A 31 45.70 4.43 -0.22
CA LYS A 31 45.04 5.54 0.50
C LYS A 31 43.58 5.69 0.07
N PRO A 32 42.66 5.97 1.02
CA PRO A 32 41.27 6.28 0.68
C PRO A 32 41.14 7.73 0.18
N PHE A 33 40.24 7.94 -0.79
CA PHE A 33 39.90 9.24 -1.35
C PHE A 33 38.39 9.42 -1.41
N PHE A 34 37.91 10.62 -1.11
CA PHE A 34 36.53 11.01 -1.30
C PHE A 34 36.38 11.79 -2.60
N VAL A 35 35.39 11.44 -3.40
CA VAL A 35 35.11 12.01 -4.72
C VAL A 35 33.68 12.53 -4.70
N THR A 36 33.52 13.83 -4.87
CA THR A 36 32.22 14.50 -4.99
C THR A 36 32.28 15.61 -6.03
N ASN A 37 31.13 16.19 -6.40
CA ASN A 37 31.08 17.37 -7.27
C ASN A 37 31.60 18.65 -6.58
N ASP A 38 31.96 18.62 -5.29
CA ASP A 38 32.39 19.79 -4.49
C ASP A 38 31.35 20.94 -4.45
N GLU A 39 30.10 20.61 -4.75
CA GLU A 39 28.93 21.50 -4.79
C GLU A 39 27.86 20.97 -3.81
N PRO A 40 28.07 21.11 -2.47
CA PRO A 40 27.12 20.60 -1.49
C PRO A 40 25.80 21.35 -1.58
N MET A 41 24.70 20.60 -1.63
CA MET A 41 23.35 21.14 -1.79
C MET A 41 22.44 20.60 -0.69
N GLU A 42 21.40 21.34 -0.31
CA GLU A 42 20.38 20.76 0.55
C GLU A 42 19.64 19.62 -0.17
N THR A 43 19.49 18.47 0.50
CA THR A 43 18.83 17.29 -0.10
C THR A 43 17.42 17.64 -0.59
N TRP A 44 16.72 18.51 0.14
CA TRP A 44 15.39 18.99 -0.25
C TRP A 44 15.43 19.87 -1.50
N GLU A 45 16.42 20.74 -1.63
CA GLU A 45 16.59 21.56 -2.82
C GLU A 45 16.93 20.70 -4.03
N PHE A 46 17.83 19.74 -3.88
CA PHE A 46 18.16 18.78 -4.94
C PHE A 46 16.92 18.02 -5.45
N MET A 47 16.08 17.54 -4.52
CA MET A 47 14.81 16.89 -4.87
C MET A 47 13.83 17.86 -5.56
N ASN A 48 13.76 19.12 -5.13
CA ASN A 48 12.92 20.12 -5.78
C ASN A 48 13.39 20.42 -7.22
N CYS A 49 14.69 20.60 -7.42
CA CYS A 49 15.27 20.81 -8.76
C CYS A 49 14.98 19.63 -9.67
N MET A 50 15.14 18.39 -9.19
CA MET A 50 14.86 17.19 -9.97
C MET A 50 13.36 17.07 -10.30
N MET A 51 12.47 17.35 -9.34
CA MET A 51 11.02 17.33 -9.55
C MET A 51 10.54 18.41 -10.54
N GLU A 52 11.00 19.65 -10.35
CA GLU A 52 10.67 20.77 -11.23
C GLU A 52 11.13 20.53 -12.66
N ALA A 53 12.35 20.01 -12.81
CA ALA A 53 12.92 19.74 -14.11
C ALA A 53 12.28 18.50 -14.80
N MET A 54 11.62 17.61 -14.05
CA MET A 54 10.72 16.57 -14.57
C MET A 54 9.30 17.08 -14.88
N GLY A 55 8.98 18.35 -14.61
CA GLY A 55 7.61 18.88 -14.73
C GLY A 55 6.64 18.40 -13.65
N CYS A 56 7.15 17.76 -12.60
CA CYS A 56 6.35 17.26 -11.49
C CYS A 56 6.03 18.35 -10.47
N GLN A 57 4.88 18.24 -9.81
CA GLN A 57 4.50 19.19 -8.77
C GLN A 57 5.42 19.02 -7.55
N ARG A 58 6.00 20.13 -7.06
CA ARG A 58 6.92 20.08 -5.91
C ARG A 58 6.23 19.45 -4.68
N PRO A 59 6.93 18.55 -3.95
CA PRO A 59 6.37 17.95 -2.74
C PRO A 59 6.08 19.04 -1.70
N ARG A 60 4.85 19.07 -1.18
CA ARG A 60 4.36 20.14 -0.27
C ARG A 60 4.43 19.78 1.21
N ILE A 61 4.75 18.53 1.54
CA ILE A 61 4.63 18.00 2.90
C ILE A 61 6.03 17.76 3.47
N ASN A 62 6.36 18.47 4.54
CA ASN A 62 7.56 18.23 5.33
C ASN A 62 7.23 17.24 6.45
N LEU A 63 7.63 15.99 6.30
CA LEU A 63 7.46 14.94 7.31
C LEU A 63 8.69 14.91 8.24
N PRO A 64 8.51 15.01 9.58
CA PRO A 64 9.61 14.87 10.52
C PRO A 64 10.28 13.48 10.42
N ALA A 65 11.61 13.43 10.41
CA ALA A 65 12.39 12.20 10.32
C ALA A 65 11.99 11.13 11.34
N LYS A 66 11.64 11.54 12.56
CA LYS A 66 11.18 10.64 13.63
C LYS A 66 9.86 9.92 13.28
N MET A 67 8.95 10.60 12.60
CA MET A 67 7.67 10.01 12.16
C MET A 67 7.90 8.99 11.05
N LEU A 68 8.73 9.32 10.07
CA LEU A 68 9.15 8.40 9.01
C LEU A 68 9.84 7.16 9.59
N LEU A 69 10.75 7.36 10.56
CA LEU A 69 11.45 6.26 11.23
C LEU A 69 10.47 5.35 11.99
N PHE A 70 9.51 5.94 12.71
CA PHE A 70 8.47 5.18 13.39
C PHE A 70 7.64 4.37 12.40
N ALA A 71 7.20 4.97 11.29
CA ALA A 71 6.45 4.29 10.23
C ALA A 71 7.26 3.14 9.62
N ALA A 72 8.55 3.33 9.35
CA ALA A 72 9.43 2.29 8.81
C ALA A 72 9.60 1.12 9.79
N LEU A 73 9.89 1.39 11.06
CA LEU A 73 10.02 0.38 12.12
C LEU A 73 8.70 -0.38 12.34
N PHE A 74 7.58 0.33 12.30
CA PHE A 74 6.26 -0.24 12.43
C PHE A 74 5.93 -1.16 11.25
N SER A 75 6.23 -0.74 10.02
CA SER A 75 6.08 -1.58 8.84
C SER A 75 6.93 -2.85 8.96
N LYS A 76 8.17 -2.75 9.46
CA LYS A 76 9.07 -3.89 9.67
C LYS A 76 8.53 -4.87 10.71
N MET A 77 7.99 -4.35 11.81
CA MET A 77 7.34 -5.15 12.85
C MET A 77 6.11 -5.89 12.29
N ILE A 78 5.29 -5.21 11.49
CA ILE A 78 4.11 -5.78 10.82
C ILE A 78 4.53 -6.91 9.88
N HIS A 79 5.52 -6.68 9.01
CA HIS A 79 6.03 -7.70 8.09
C HIS A 79 6.54 -8.94 8.84
N HIS A 80 7.30 -8.73 9.92
CA HIS A 80 7.82 -9.82 10.73
C HIS A 80 6.70 -10.61 11.43
N ARG A 81 5.69 -9.94 11.98
CA ARG A 81 4.55 -10.58 12.67
C ARG A 81 3.58 -11.29 11.72
N LEU A 82 3.45 -10.81 10.49
CA LEU A 82 2.61 -11.42 9.45
C LEU A 82 3.35 -12.53 8.68
N GLY A 83 4.66 -12.73 8.89
CA GLY A 83 5.44 -13.72 8.15
C GLY A 83 5.65 -13.35 6.68
N PHE A 84 5.53 -12.07 6.32
CA PHE A 84 5.81 -11.61 4.95
C PHE A 84 7.31 -11.69 4.68
N GLN A 85 7.72 -12.76 4.01
CA GLN A 85 9.06 -12.91 3.44
C GLN A 85 9.04 -12.35 2.00
N MET A 86 8.79 -11.04 1.87
CA MET A 86 8.68 -10.40 0.56
C MET A 86 10.08 -10.03 0.03
N LEU A 87 10.33 -10.38 -1.24
CA LEU A 87 11.62 -10.32 -1.95
C LEU A 87 12.03 -8.91 -2.42
N SER A 88 11.29 -7.87 -2.02
CA SER A 88 11.49 -6.50 -2.51
C SER A 88 11.73 -5.57 -1.33
N THR A 89 12.88 -4.91 -1.34
CA THR A 89 13.26 -3.90 -0.35
C THR A 89 12.16 -2.84 -0.26
N PRO A 90 11.48 -2.67 0.89
CA PRO A 90 10.49 -1.62 1.03
C PRO A 90 11.14 -0.25 0.82
N LEU A 91 10.46 0.63 0.07
CA LEU A 91 10.94 2.00 -0.26
C LEU A 91 11.38 2.82 0.96
N LEU A 92 10.82 2.53 2.14
CA LEU A 92 11.09 3.22 3.40
C LEU A 92 11.88 2.32 4.36
N HIS A 93 13.20 2.18 4.12
CA HIS A 93 14.10 1.58 5.09
C HIS A 93 14.58 2.61 6.12
N PRO A 94 14.77 2.24 7.40
CA PRO A 94 15.37 3.12 8.40
C PRO A 94 16.68 3.78 7.95
N ASP A 95 17.50 3.03 7.20
CA ASP A 95 18.76 3.54 6.67
C ASP A 95 18.54 4.66 5.65
N THR A 96 17.58 4.51 4.74
CA THR A 96 17.22 5.55 3.76
C THR A 96 16.76 6.82 4.47
N ILE A 97 15.94 6.70 5.52
CA ILE A 97 15.46 7.85 6.30
C ILE A 97 16.62 8.52 7.03
N TYR A 98 17.51 7.74 7.62
CA TYR A 98 18.73 8.25 8.25
C TYR A 98 19.61 9.00 7.25
N PHE A 99 19.84 8.42 6.07
CA PHE A 99 20.63 9.06 5.01
C PHE A 99 20.02 10.37 4.52
N LEU A 100 18.70 10.44 4.36
CA LEU A 100 18.02 11.67 3.94
C LEU A 100 17.96 12.75 5.02
N SER A 101 18.03 12.36 6.29
CA SER A 101 17.86 13.28 7.43
C SER A 101 19.18 13.89 7.93
N CYS A 102 20.31 13.28 7.60
CA CYS A 102 21.62 13.71 8.09
C CYS A 102 22.34 14.59 7.07
N THR A 103 23.10 15.57 7.55
CA THR A 103 24.01 16.35 6.72
C THR A 103 25.27 15.53 6.43
N ARG A 104 25.65 15.40 5.15
CA ARG A 104 26.77 14.58 4.72
C ARG A 104 27.59 15.28 3.64
N THR A 105 28.67 15.93 4.07
CA THR A 105 29.65 16.55 3.19
C THR A 105 31.01 15.88 3.36
N PHE A 106 31.77 15.78 2.28
CA PHE A 106 33.07 15.13 2.25
C PHE A 106 34.18 16.11 1.87
N ASN A 107 35.38 15.88 2.41
CA ASN A 107 36.54 16.68 2.05
C ASN A 107 37.26 16.08 0.84
N THR A 108 37.15 16.75 -0.31
CA THR A 108 37.75 16.36 -1.59
C THR A 108 39.19 16.85 -1.79
N SER A 109 39.75 17.61 -0.84
CA SER A 109 41.07 18.26 -0.98
C SER A 109 42.23 17.30 -1.23
N ARG A 110 42.11 16.04 -0.77
CA ARG A 110 43.11 14.99 -1.01
C ARG A 110 43.04 14.48 -2.45
N ALA A 111 41.84 14.28 -2.99
CA ALA A 111 41.64 13.86 -4.38
C ALA A 111 42.16 14.94 -5.34
N ARG A 112 41.86 16.22 -5.06
CA ARG A 112 42.35 17.34 -5.87
C ARG A 112 43.87 17.43 -5.90
N ARG A 113 44.53 17.31 -4.75
CA ARG A 113 46.00 17.47 -4.64
C ARG A 113 46.79 16.27 -5.12
N LEU A 114 46.33 15.05 -4.83
CA LEU A 114 47.11 13.83 -5.07
C LEU A 114 46.69 13.10 -6.34
N LEU A 115 45.42 13.19 -6.73
CA LEU A 115 44.92 12.58 -7.97
C LEU A 115 44.81 13.59 -9.12
N GLY A 116 44.89 14.91 -8.84
CA GLY A 116 44.60 15.95 -9.83
C GLY A 116 43.10 16.04 -10.19
N TYR A 117 42.24 15.36 -9.44
CA TYR A 117 40.82 15.26 -9.75
C TYR A 117 40.09 16.60 -9.60
N HIS A 118 39.35 16.97 -10.65
CA HIS A 118 38.38 18.06 -10.66
C HIS A 118 37.10 17.55 -11.34
N PRO A 119 35.90 17.91 -10.83
CA PRO A 119 34.65 17.54 -11.47
C PRO A 119 34.57 18.19 -12.86
N ILE A 120 34.21 17.38 -13.87
CA ILE A 120 34.13 17.80 -15.28
C ILE A 120 32.71 18.17 -15.68
N VAL A 121 31.72 17.66 -14.95
CA VAL A 121 30.29 17.96 -15.12
C VAL A 121 29.81 18.66 -13.86
N SER A 122 29.20 19.84 -13.98
CA SER A 122 28.57 20.53 -12.84
C SER A 122 27.36 19.75 -12.34
N LEU A 123 26.89 20.01 -11.11
CA LEU A 123 25.69 19.36 -10.60
C LEU A 123 24.45 19.70 -11.46
N GLU A 124 24.34 20.95 -11.91
CA GLU A 124 23.25 21.42 -12.78
C GLU A 124 23.25 20.71 -14.15
N ASP A 125 24.41 20.62 -14.79
CA ASP A 125 24.56 19.87 -16.05
C ASP A 125 24.24 18.38 -15.85
N GLY A 126 24.65 17.82 -14.72
CA GLY A 126 24.34 16.43 -14.35
C GLY A 126 22.83 16.19 -14.27
N ILE A 127 22.10 17.10 -13.62
CA ILE A 127 20.63 17.04 -13.53
C ILE A 127 20.00 17.11 -14.93
N MET A 128 20.41 18.07 -15.77
CA MET A 128 19.89 18.22 -17.13
C MET A 128 20.13 16.97 -17.99
N ARG A 129 21.34 16.38 -17.93
CA ARG A 129 21.66 15.15 -18.67
C ARG A 129 20.82 13.96 -18.19
N THR A 130 20.65 13.82 -16.89
CA THR A 130 19.80 12.76 -16.32
C THR A 130 18.35 12.87 -16.82
N LEU A 131 17.81 14.08 -16.94
CA LEU A 131 16.46 14.29 -17.46
C LEU A 131 16.32 13.91 -18.93
N GLY A 132 17.33 14.24 -19.76
CA GLY A 132 17.36 13.81 -21.16
C GLY A 132 17.29 12.28 -21.32
N SER A 133 17.92 11.53 -20.40
CA SER A 133 17.77 10.07 -20.36
C SER A 133 16.40 9.61 -19.82
N PHE A 134 15.79 10.39 -18.93
CA PHE A 134 14.49 10.06 -18.34
C PHE A 134 13.31 10.30 -19.27
N SER A 135 13.35 11.27 -20.19
CA SER A 135 12.26 11.47 -21.17
C SER A 135 12.04 10.24 -22.06
N GLU A 136 13.13 9.56 -22.45
CA GLU A 136 13.04 8.27 -23.17
C GLU A 136 12.41 7.17 -22.32
N LEU A 137 12.65 7.18 -21.00
CA LEU A 137 12.10 6.20 -20.07
C LEU A 137 10.62 6.48 -19.70
N ALA A 138 10.26 7.76 -19.55
CA ALA A 138 8.91 8.21 -19.19
C ALA A 138 7.88 7.95 -20.31
N ASP A 139 8.29 8.06 -21.58
CA ASP A 139 7.47 7.65 -22.72
C ASP A 139 7.23 6.13 -22.75
N ASN A 140 8.18 5.33 -22.26
CA ASN A 140 8.05 3.87 -22.15
C ASN A 140 7.25 3.42 -20.91
N LEU A 141 7.18 4.24 -19.85
CA LEU A 141 6.48 3.94 -18.59
C LEU A 141 5.12 4.65 -18.44
N GLY A 142 4.68 5.45 -19.43
CA GLY A 142 3.37 6.11 -19.43
C GLY A 142 3.19 7.22 -18.37
N LEU A 143 4.27 7.63 -17.69
CA LEU A 143 4.22 8.56 -16.55
C LEU A 143 3.89 10.01 -16.96
N SER A 144 4.12 10.38 -18.22
CA SER A 144 3.98 11.76 -18.73
C SER A 144 2.53 12.21 -18.94
N ARG A 145 1.54 11.29 -18.96
CA ARG A 145 0.16 11.64 -19.37
C ARG A 145 -0.82 11.93 -18.24
N LYS A 146 -0.43 11.81 -16.96
CA LYS A 146 -1.34 11.98 -15.81
C LYS A 146 -1.15 13.32 -15.09
N GLN A 147 -1.46 14.40 -15.78
CA GLN A 147 -1.82 15.64 -15.10
C GLN A 147 -2.86 16.40 -15.92
N GLY A 148 -4.12 16.18 -15.57
CA GLY A 148 -5.23 16.93 -16.14
C GLY A 148 -6.41 16.05 -16.57
N SER A 149 -7.14 15.50 -15.62
CA SER A 149 -8.59 15.36 -15.79
C SER A 149 -9.24 15.15 -14.43
N CYS A 150 -9.83 16.23 -13.91
CA CYS A 150 -10.85 16.15 -12.86
C CYS A 150 -12.15 15.68 -13.54
N GLY A 151 -12.21 14.38 -13.81
CA GLY A 151 -13.44 13.65 -14.14
C GLY A 151 -13.62 12.53 -13.13
N SER A 152 -14.86 12.22 -12.75
CA SER A 152 -15.16 11.09 -11.86
C SER A 152 -14.58 9.78 -12.46
N SER A 153 -13.54 9.23 -11.85
CA SER A 153 -12.95 7.94 -12.27
C SER A 153 -13.97 6.81 -12.17
N LYS A 154 -13.78 5.71 -12.90
CA LYS A 154 -14.67 4.55 -12.74
C LYS A 154 -14.61 3.98 -11.33
N ALA A 155 -13.45 4.08 -10.67
CA ALA A 155 -13.25 3.69 -9.28
C ALA A 155 -14.19 4.47 -8.34
N ASP A 156 -14.29 5.79 -8.54
CA ASP A 156 -15.18 6.67 -7.77
C ASP A 156 -16.67 6.28 -7.96
N LYS A 157 -17.05 5.91 -9.19
CA LYS A 157 -18.41 5.42 -9.49
C LYS A 157 -18.68 4.04 -8.88
N LEU A 158 -17.71 3.12 -8.93
CA LEU A 158 -17.80 1.78 -8.33
C LEU A 158 -18.00 1.83 -6.82
N LEU A 159 -17.37 2.81 -6.15
CA LEU A 159 -17.48 3.05 -4.72
C LEU A 159 -18.74 3.83 -4.33
N GLY A 160 -19.60 4.17 -5.28
CA GLY A 160 -20.87 4.82 -5.06
C GLY A 160 -20.80 6.34 -4.84
N SER A 161 -19.68 6.98 -5.20
CA SER A 161 -19.42 8.43 -5.12
C SER A 161 -19.91 9.08 -3.82
N GLY A 162 -19.00 9.23 -2.85
CA GLY A 162 -19.31 9.82 -1.54
C GLY A 162 -18.20 9.54 -0.52
N THR A 163 -18.52 9.64 0.76
CA THR A 163 -17.53 9.57 1.85
C THR A 163 -16.66 8.31 1.81
N ALA A 164 -17.21 7.15 1.44
CA ALA A 164 -16.45 5.91 1.32
C ALA A 164 -15.45 5.94 0.16
N ALA A 165 -15.84 6.52 -0.99
CA ALA A 165 -14.96 6.71 -2.13
C ALA A 165 -13.83 7.70 -1.79
N ASP A 166 -14.15 8.80 -1.13
CA ASP A 166 -13.17 9.80 -0.71
C ASP A 166 -12.15 9.21 0.27
N ILE A 167 -12.58 8.32 1.17
CA ILE A 167 -11.70 7.63 2.11
C ILE A 167 -10.81 6.62 1.39
N LEU A 168 -11.40 5.71 0.59
CA LEU A 168 -10.66 4.61 -0.05
C LEU A 168 -9.75 5.06 -1.19
N LEU A 169 -10.08 6.18 -1.86
CA LEU A 169 -9.24 6.81 -2.87
C LEU A 169 -8.30 7.88 -2.30
N TRP A 170 -8.21 8.00 -0.97
CA TRP A 170 -7.30 8.93 -0.28
C TRP A 170 -7.49 10.42 -0.65
N ARG A 171 -8.71 10.83 -1.02
CA ARG A 171 -9.02 12.23 -1.35
C ARG A 171 -8.98 13.14 -0.11
N ASP A 172 -9.33 12.60 1.06
CA ASP A 172 -9.14 13.26 2.37
C ASP A 172 -8.12 12.47 3.20
N GLU A 173 -6.85 12.79 3.00
CA GLU A 173 -5.71 12.10 3.65
C GLU A 173 -5.85 12.01 5.17
N LYS A 174 -6.40 13.05 5.83
CA LYS A 174 -6.52 13.08 7.29
C LYS A 174 -7.56 12.09 7.78
N ARG A 175 -8.73 12.07 7.13
CA ARG A 175 -9.80 11.11 7.47
C ARG A 175 -9.35 9.70 7.14
N THR A 176 -8.81 9.47 5.94
CA THR A 176 -8.32 8.14 5.54
C THR A 176 -7.27 7.62 6.50
N PHE A 177 -6.27 8.44 6.85
CA PHE A 177 -5.23 8.04 7.80
C PHE A 177 -5.82 7.70 9.18
N SER A 178 -6.81 8.47 9.66
CA SER A 178 -7.51 8.16 10.90
C SER A 178 -8.23 6.81 10.85
N PHE A 179 -9.00 6.55 9.79
CA PHE A 179 -9.70 5.27 9.60
C PHE A 179 -8.74 4.09 9.49
N VAL A 180 -7.68 4.21 8.68
CA VAL A 180 -6.64 3.17 8.55
C VAL A 180 -5.99 2.91 9.91
N THR A 181 -5.69 3.96 10.68
CA THR A 181 -5.09 3.83 12.01
C THR A 181 -6.02 3.11 12.99
N VAL A 182 -7.29 3.52 13.07
CA VAL A 182 -8.29 2.88 13.94
C VAL A 182 -8.49 1.42 13.56
N LEU A 183 -8.62 1.15 12.27
CA LEU A 183 -8.84 -0.21 11.76
C LEU A 183 -7.61 -1.10 11.99
N PHE A 184 -6.40 -0.54 11.86
CA PHE A 184 -5.17 -1.22 12.23
C PHE A 184 -5.11 -1.53 13.73
N LEU A 185 -5.48 -0.58 14.60
CA LEU A 185 -5.50 -0.80 16.04
C LEU A 185 -6.50 -1.89 16.44
N LEU A 186 -7.66 -1.93 15.80
CA LEU A 186 -8.65 -3.00 15.98
C LEU A 186 -8.10 -4.34 15.50
N PHE A 187 -7.50 -4.38 14.31
CA PHE A 187 -6.84 -5.57 13.77
C PHE A 187 -5.73 -6.07 14.72
N TYR A 188 -4.96 -5.15 15.29
CA TYR A 188 -3.92 -5.47 16.26
C TYR A 188 -4.49 -6.07 17.55
N TRP A 189 -5.54 -5.46 18.09
CA TRP A 189 -6.20 -5.91 19.33
C TRP A 189 -6.83 -7.31 19.19
N PHE A 190 -7.49 -7.57 18.07
CA PHE A 190 -8.24 -8.81 17.86
C PHE A 190 -7.41 -9.95 17.27
N LEU A 191 -6.47 -9.66 16.37
CA LEU A 191 -5.83 -10.69 15.53
C LEU A 191 -4.32 -10.81 15.68
N LEU A 192 -3.57 -9.71 15.95
CA LEU A 192 -2.12 -9.81 16.19
C LEU A 192 -1.76 -10.05 17.65
N SER A 193 -2.61 -9.64 18.59
CA SER A 193 -2.44 -9.99 19.99
C SER A 193 -2.40 -11.51 20.10
N ASP A 194 -1.45 -12.08 20.83
CA ASP A 194 -1.32 -13.53 21.05
C ASP A 194 -2.46 -14.15 21.89
N ARG A 195 -3.62 -13.51 21.87
CA ARG A 195 -4.86 -13.86 22.57
C ARG A 195 -5.82 -14.52 21.58
N THR A 196 -6.76 -15.30 22.12
CA THR A 196 -7.89 -15.78 21.33
C THR A 196 -8.87 -14.64 21.06
N PHE A 197 -9.58 -14.71 19.93
CA PHE A 197 -10.61 -13.73 19.58
C PHE A 197 -11.63 -13.52 20.70
N VAL A 198 -12.05 -14.61 21.36
CA VAL A 198 -12.98 -14.59 22.50
C VAL A 198 -12.42 -13.78 23.67
N SER A 199 -11.14 -13.96 24.02
CA SER A 199 -10.49 -13.20 25.11
C SER A 199 -10.37 -11.71 24.77
N SER A 200 -10.02 -11.38 23.53
CA SER A 200 -9.95 -9.98 23.07
C SER A 200 -11.32 -9.32 23.06
N ALA A 201 -12.37 -10.04 22.63
CA ALA A 201 -13.75 -9.55 22.64
C ALA A 201 -14.26 -9.31 24.07
N ALA A 202 -14.04 -10.26 24.99
CA ALA A 202 -14.43 -10.10 26.39
C ALA A 202 -13.76 -8.90 27.05
N LYS A 203 -12.46 -8.69 26.80
CA LYS A 203 -11.72 -7.51 27.30
C LYS A 203 -12.21 -6.21 26.70
N PHE A 204 -12.52 -6.19 25.40
CA PHE A 204 -13.10 -5.01 24.75
C PHE A 204 -14.45 -4.65 25.37
N LEU A 205 -15.33 -5.64 25.56
CA LEU A 205 -16.63 -5.45 26.21
C LEU A 205 -16.48 -4.97 27.67
N LEU A 206 -15.49 -5.47 28.40
CA LEU A 206 -15.18 -5.01 29.76
C LEU A 206 -14.73 -3.55 29.79
N VAL A 207 -13.87 -3.14 28.86
CA VAL A 207 -13.43 -1.74 28.75
C VAL A 207 -14.61 -0.85 28.36
N LEU A 208 -15.45 -1.30 27.42
CA LEU A 208 -16.65 -0.58 27.00
C LEU A 208 -17.66 -0.43 28.14
N SER A 209 -17.91 -1.48 28.91
CA SER A 209 -18.83 -1.42 30.06
C SER A 209 -18.29 -0.51 31.16
N LEU A 210 -16.98 -0.54 31.43
CA LEU A 210 -16.34 0.38 32.37
C LEU A 210 -16.42 1.83 31.88
N ALA A 211 -16.20 2.08 30.60
CA ALA A 211 -16.31 3.41 30.01
C ALA A 211 -17.75 3.96 30.10
N LEU A 212 -18.75 3.14 29.78
CA LEU A 212 -20.17 3.49 29.93
C LEU A 212 -20.53 3.74 31.40
N PHE A 213 -20.00 2.95 32.33
CA PHE A 213 -20.22 3.14 33.76
C PHE A 213 -19.62 4.46 34.25
N ILE A 214 -18.36 4.75 33.90
CA ILE A 214 -17.70 6.02 34.23
C ILE A 214 -18.48 7.19 33.64
N HIS A 215 -18.90 7.09 32.38
CA HIS A 215 -19.70 8.12 31.70
C HIS A 215 -21.06 8.33 32.40
N GLY A 216 -21.71 7.27 32.86
CA GLY A 216 -22.98 7.36 33.60
C GLY A 216 -22.85 7.99 34.99
N VAL A 217 -21.72 7.80 35.67
CA VAL A 217 -21.42 8.37 36.99
C VAL A 217 -20.96 9.84 36.90
N LEU A 218 -20.42 10.26 35.75
CA LEU A 218 -19.93 11.63 35.57
C LEU A 218 -21.04 12.68 35.79
N PRO A 219 -20.78 13.76 36.57
CA PRO A 219 -21.73 14.86 36.69
C PRO A 219 -21.92 15.56 35.34
N SER A 220 -23.08 16.19 35.15
CA SER A 220 -23.44 16.88 33.91
C SER A 220 -22.52 18.07 33.58
N GLU A 221 -21.81 18.59 34.58
CA GLU A 221 -20.76 19.58 34.41
C GLU A 221 -19.47 19.11 35.08
N VAL A 222 -18.41 19.01 34.30
CA VAL A 222 -17.07 18.64 34.76
C VAL A 222 -16.08 19.65 34.19
N PHE A 223 -15.40 20.41 35.06
CA PHE A 223 -14.40 21.43 34.67
C PHE A 223 -14.89 22.43 33.60
N GLY A 224 -16.18 22.82 33.64
CA GLY A 224 -16.77 23.79 32.70
C GLY A 224 -17.19 23.22 31.35
N PHE A 225 -17.11 21.90 31.14
CA PHE A 225 -17.66 21.22 29.97
C PHE A 225 -18.98 20.53 30.32
N THR A 226 -20.02 20.77 29.52
CA THR A 226 -21.31 20.07 29.63
C THR A 226 -21.20 18.69 29.00
N VAL A 227 -21.37 17.64 29.81
CA VAL A 227 -21.35 16.25 29.34
C VAL A 227 -22.77 15.82 29.01
N GLU A 228 -23.04 15.57 27.74
CA GLU A 228 -24.33 15.07 27.26
C GLU A 228 -24.54 13.63 27.78
N LYS A 229 -25.55 13.44 28.64
CA LYS A 229 -25.84 12.12 29.20
C LYS A 229 -26.51 11.24 28.15
N VAL A 230 -26.02 10.00 28.01
CA VAL A 230 -26.63 9.02 27.10
C VAL A 230 -28.03 8.67 27.62
N THR A 231 -29.07 9.12 26.90
CA THR A 231 -30.48 8.82 27.20
C THR A 231 -30.81 7.35 26.91
N SER A 232 -31.75 6.76 27.65
CA SER A 232 -32.19 5.36 27.53
C SER A 232 -32.58 4.96 26.09
N ASP A 233 -33.09 5.92 25.32
CA ASP A 233 -33.55 5.73 23.93
C ASP A 233 -32.43 5.22 22.99
N HIS A 234 -31.16 5.48 23.31
CA HIS A 234 -30.01 4.97 22.54
C HIS A 234 -29.77 3.47 22.75
N PHE A 235 -30.34 2.88 23.80
CA PHE A 235 -30.22 1.46 24.13
C PHE A 235 -31.47 0.65 23.78
N GLU A 236 -32.57 1.31 23.39
CA GLU A 236 -33.78 0.63 22.93
C GLU A 236 -33.59 0.09 21.50
N VAL A 237 -33.29 -1.20 21.41
CA VAL A 237 -33.33 -1.91 20.13
C VAL A 237 -34.80 -2.05 19.72
N SER A 238 -35.18 -1.41 18.61
CA SER A 238 -36.56 -1.50 18.11
C SER A 238 -36.99 -2.97 17.93
N HIS A 239 -38.19 -3.31 18.42
CA HIS A 239 -38.74 -4.65 18.32
C HIS A 239 -38.80 -5.16 16.86
N SER A 240 -39.02 -4.24 15.91
CA SER A 240 -39.01 -4.54 14.48
C SER A 240 -37.62 -4.91 13.97
N ALA A 241 -36.56 -4.20 14.39
CA ALA A 241 -35.19 -4.54 14.03
C ALA A 241 -34.81 -5.93 14.56
N LEU A 242 -35.08 -6.20 15.84
CA LEU A 242 -34.79 -7.52 16.43
C LEU A 242 -35.55 -8.65 15.72
N ARG A 243 -36.85 -8.44 15.45
CA ARG A 243 -37.68 -9.44 14.75
C ARG A 243 -37.17 -9.70 13.33
N ASN A 244 -36.80 -8.65 12.60
CA ASN A 244 -36.26 -8.79 11.25
C ASN A 244 -34.92 -9.53 11.26
N SER A 245 -34.02 -9.21 12.19
CA SER A 245 -32.75 -9.93 12.34
C SER A 245 -32.95 -11.41 12.67
N LEU A 246 -33.83 -11.73 13.62
CA LEU A 246 -34.15 -13.12 13.97
C LEU A 246 -34.77 -13.88 12.78
N MET A 247 -35.68 -13.25 12.04
CA MET A 247 -36.28 -13.84 10.85
C MET A 247 -35.23 -14.10 9.75
N CYS A 248 -34.30 -13.17 9.51
CA CYS A 248 -33.20 -13.37 8.56
C CYS A 248 -32.31 -14.56 8.96
N VAL A 249 -31.93 -14.65 10.24
CA VAL A 249 -31.12 -15.77 10.75
C VAL A 249 -31.86 -17.09 10.59
N ALA A 250 -33.15 -17.13 10.98
CA ALA A 250 -33.98 -18.31 10.82
C ALA A 250 -34.11 -18.73 9.34
N SER A 251 -34.33 -17.78 8.43
CA SER A 251 -34.40 -18.08 6.99
C SER A 251 -33.07 -18.61 6.44
N ALA A 252 -31.94 -18.05 6.86
CA ALA A 252 -30.62 -18.47 6.41
C ALA A 252 -30.27 -19.87 6.95
N TRP A 253 -30.62 -20.14 8.21
CA TRP A 253 -30.46 -21.44 8.85
C TRP A 253 -31.30 -22.50 8.15
N ASN A 254 -32.59 -22.23 7.96
CA ASN A 254 -33.51 -23.16 7.31
C ASN A 254 -33.12 -23.41 5.85
N GLY A 255 -32.70 -22.37 5.11
CA GLY A 255 -32.20 -22.51 3.74
C GLY A 255 -30.91 -23.34 3.66
N SER A 256 -30.01 -23.19 4.64
CA SER A 256 -28.78 -24.01 4.72
C SER A 256 -29.10 -25.47 5.00
N PHE A 257 -30.02 -25.74 5.94
CA PHE A 257 -30.44 -27.10 6.26
C PHE A 257 -31.16 -27.78 5.08
N HIS A 258 -31.98 -27.03 4.34
CA HIS A 258 -32.62 -27.52 3.13
C HIS A 258 -31.60 -27.92 2.06
N LYS A 259 -30.56 -27.11 1.81
CA LYS A 259 -29.47 -27.46 0.89
C LYS A 259 -28.67 -28.68 1.36
N LEU A 260 -28.40 -28.80 2.66
CA LEU A 260 -27.74 -29.98 3.22
C LEU A 260 -28.58 -31.25 3.03
N ARG A 261 -29.90 -31.13 3.17
CA ARG A 261 -30.82 -32.24 2.93
C ARG A 261 -30.84 -32.65 1.45
N LEU A 262 -30.94 -31.70 0.51
CA LEU A 262 -30.84 -31.97 -0.93
C LEU A 262 -29.50 -32.63 -1.31
N LEU A 263 -28.41 -32.21 -0.66
CA LEU A 263 -27.10 -32.83 -0.84
C LEU A 263 -27.06 -34.28 -0.31
N ALA A 264 -27.73 -34.55 0.82
CA ALA A 264 -27.80 -35.88 1.42
C ALA A 264 -28.72 -36.85 0.65
N GLU A 265 -29.78 -36.33 0.02
CA GLU A 265 -30.69 -37.10 -0.85
C GLU A 265 -30.04 -37.42 -2.21
N GLY A 266 -28.98 -36.69 -2.60
CA GLY A 266 -28.13 -37.03 -3.75
C GLY A 266 -28.71 -36.65 -5.12
N GLU A 267 -29.78 -35.86 -5.14
CA GLU A 267 -30.52 -35.54 -6.37
C GLU A 267 -29.81 -34.52 -7.28
N ASP A 268 -28.96 -33.64 -6.73
CA ASP A 268 -28.32 -32.53 -7.46
C ASP A 268 -26.79 -32.60 -7.46
N TRP A 269 -26.23 -33.14 -8.55
CA TRP A 269 -24.79 -33.19 -8.80
C TRP A 269 -24.13 -31.80 -8.94
N SER A 270 -24.85 -30.78 -9.40
CA SER A 270 -24.34 -29.41 -9.50
C SER A 270 -24.10 -28.81 -8.12
N LEU A 271 -25.05 -29.02 -7.20
CA LEU A 271 -24.93 -28.60 -5.81
C LEU A 271 -23.74 -29.28 -5.12
N LEU A 272 -23.57 -30.59 -5.34
CA LEU A 272 -22.46 -31.36 -4.78
C LEU A 272 -21.11 -30.81 -5.24
N LEU A 273 -20.92 -30.59 -6.55
CA LEU A 273 -19.68 -30.02 -7.08
C LEU A 273 -19.39 -28.62 -6.54
N LYS A 274 -20.41 -27.76 -6.40
CA LYS A 274 -20.27 -26.42 -5.79
C LYS A 274 -19.82 -26.53 -4.34
N VAL A 275 -20.39 -27.45 -3.56
CA VAL A 275 -20.00 -27.68 -2.16
C VAL A 275 -18.57 -28.21 -2.07
N PHE A 276 -18.17 -29.15 -2.92
CA PHE A 276 -16.79 -29.65 -2.97
C PHE A 276 -15.79 -28.54 -3.33
N ALA A 277 -16.08 -27.74 -4.36
CA ALA A 277 -15.23 -26.62 -4.76
C ALA A 277 -15.12 -25.58 -3.63
N PHE A 278 -16.22 -25.28 -2.95
CA PHE A 278 -16.24 -24.37 -1.79
C PHE A 278 -15.43 -24.92 -0.62
N LEU A 279 -15.61 -26.20 -0.25
CA LEU A 279 -14.85 -26.85 0.82
C LEU A 279 -13.36 -26.95 0.49
N TYR A 280 -13.01 -27.22 -0.77
CA TYR A 280 -11.63 -27.21 -1.24
C TYR A 280 -11.02 -25.81 -1.18
N SER A 281 -11.80 -24.78 -1.52
CA SER A 281 -11.38 -23.38 -1.39
C SER A 281 -11.16 -23.01 0.08
N ILE A 282 -12.06 -23.41 0.99
CA ILE A 282 -11.87 -23.25 2.44
C ILE A 282 -10.61 -23.97 2.90
N LYS A 283 -10.38 -25.21 2.46
CA LYS A 283 -9.17 -25.97 2.79
C LYS A 283 -7.90 -25.25 2.33
N LEU A 284 -7.92 -24.68 1.12
CA LEU A 284 -6.81 -23.89 0.59
C LEU A 284 -6.59 -22.62 1.44
N MET A 285 -7.67 -21.93 1.83
CA MET A 285 -7.58 -20.74 2.68
C MET A 285 -7.12 -21.06 4.11
N LEU A 286 -7.52 -22.20 4.68
CA LEU A 286 -7.09 -22.67 6.00
C LEU A 286 -5.59 -23.00 6.06
N ASN A 287 -4.96 -23.25 4.91
CA ASN A 287 -3.50 -23.44 4.84
C ASN A 287 -2.74 -22.13 5.10
N PHE A 288 -3.38 -20.98 4.88
CA PHE A 288 -2.84 -19.69 5.27
C PHE A 288 -3.21 -19.38 6.72
N GLN A 289 -2.29 -18.76 7.46
CA GLN A 289 -2.60 -18.24 8.79
C GLN A 289 -3.76 -17.25 8.65
N PHE A 290 -4.89 -17.50 9.32
CA PHE A 290 -6.08 -16.63 9.25
C PHE A 290 -5.75 -15.15 9.49
N ARG A 291 -4.81 -14.88 10.40
CA ARG A 291 -4.27 -13.55 10.71
C ARG A 291 -3.66 -12.88 9.47
N PHE A 292 -2.90 -13.63 8.68
CA PHE A 292 -2.28 -13.15 7.45
C PHE A 292 -3.31 -12.81 6.39
N LEU A 293 -4.28 -13.70 6.16
CA LEU A 293 -5.33 -13.48 5.17
C LEU A 293 -6.14 -12.22 5.49
N MET A 294 -6.55 -12.05 6.76
CA MET A 294 -7.28 -10.87 7.19
C MET A 294 -6.46 -9.58 7.05
N GLY A 295 -5.16 -9.62 7.38
CA GLY A 295 -4.26 -8.48 7.18
C GLY A 295 -4.09 -8.11 5.71
N LEU A 296 -3.97 -9.09 4.83
CA LEU A 296 -3.87 -8.90 3.39
C LEU A 296 -5.15 -8.27 2.83
N VAL A 297 -6.33 -8.77 3.23
CA VAL A 297 -7.62 -8.21 2.81
C VAL A 297 -7.74 -6.76 3.26
N LEU A 298 -7.34 -6.46 4.50
CA LEU A 298 -7.37 -5.12 5.05
C LEU A 298 -6.46 -4.15 4.27
N ALA A 299 -5.22 -4.55 4.01
CA ALA A 299 -4.28 -3.75 3.23
C ALA A 299 -4.76 -3.56 1.77
N SER A 300 -5.25 -4.64 1.16
CA SER A 300 -5.78 -4.62 -0.21
C SER A 300 -6.96 -3.66 -0.34
N LEU A 301 -7.83 -3.57 0.68
CA LEU A 301 -8.99 -2.66 0.66
C LEU A 301 -8.59 -1.20 0.40
N PHE A 302 -7.46 -0.74 0.95
CA PHE A 302 -7.00 0.66 0.81
C PHE A 302 -6.01 0.87 -0.33
N ILE A 303 -5.51 -0.20 -0.95
CA ILE A 303 -4.49 -0.12 -2.01
C ILE A 303 -5.10 -0.43 -3.38
N VAL A 304 -5.98 -1.43 -3.47
CA VAL A 304 -6.53 -1.93 -4.74
C VAL A 304 -7.25 -0.85 -5.52
N PHE A 305 -8.03 0.02 -4.86
CA PHE A 305 -8.76 1.08 -5.56
C PHE A 305 -7.85 2.18 -6.11
N ILE A 306 -6.76 2.50 -5.41
CA ILE A 306 -5.74 3.44 -5.90
C ILE A 306 -5.02 2.85 -7.11
N VAL A 307 -4.57 1.60 -6.99
CA VAL A 307 -3.89 0.90 -8.09
C VAL A 307 -4.83 0.77 -9.30
N TYR A 308 -6.11 0.47 -9.07
CA TYR A 308 -7.10 0.41 -10.13
C TYR A 308 -7.30 1.77 -10.82
N GLU A 309 -7.40 2.88 -10.08
CA GLU A 309 -7.48 4.23 -10.67
C GLU A 309 -6.19 4.62 -11.41
N GLN A 310 -5.04 4.13 -10.94
CA GLN A 310 -3.75 4.32 -11.61
C GLN A 310 -3.61 3.50 -12.90
N CYS A 311 -4.17 2.29 -12.95
CA CYS A 311 -4.07 1.37 -14.08
C CYS A 311 -5.39 1.23 -14.88
N GLU A 312 -6.34 2.17 -14.75
CA GLU A 312 -7.70 2.04 -15.27
C GLU A 312 -7.71 1.69 -16.77
N GLU A 313 -6.95 2.42 -17.61
CA GLU A 313 -6.91 2.19 -19.05
C GLU A 313 -6.23 0.86 -19.43
N GLU A 314 -5.17 0.47 -18.72
CA GLU A 314 -4.46 -0.78 -18.95
C GLU A 314 -5.33 -1.99 -18.59
N ILE A 315 -6.02 -1.91 -17.45
CA ILE A 315 -6.95 -2.95 -16.98
C ILE A 315 -8.13 -3.06 -17.95
N ASP A 316 -8.70 -1.93 -18.39
CA ASP A 316 -9.78 -1.95 -19.37
C ASP A 316 -9.35 -2.58 -20.70
N SER A 317 -8.12 -2.30 -21.16
CA SER A 317 -7.57 -2.92 -22.37
C SER A 317 -7.37 -4.43 -22.21
N LEU A 318 -6.89 -4.88 -21.04
CA LEU A 318 -6.71 -6.28 -20.70
C LEU A 318 -8.06 -7.00 -20.60
N VAL A 319 -9.05 -6.39 -19.96
CA VAL A 319 -10.42 -6.93 -19.83
C VAL A 319 -11.08 -7.01 -21.19
N ALA A 320 -10.93 -6.00 -22.05
CA ALA A 320 -11.43 -6.05 -23.42
C ALA A 320 -10.81 -7.23 -24.19
N ASN A 321 -9.47 -7.36 -24.16
CA ASN A 321 -8.77 -8.46 -24.81
C ASN A 321 -9.14 -9.85 -24.26
N ALA A 322 -9.28 -9.96 -22.94
CA ALA A 322 -9.70 -11.19 -22.27
C ALA A 322 -11.14 -11.54 -22.64
N SER A 323 -12.06 -10.57 -22.66
CA SER A 323 -13.46 -10.79 -23.03
C SER A 323 -13.59 -11.29 -24.47
N VAL A 324 -12.80 -10.76 -25.40
CA VAL A 324 -12.75 -11.23 -26.80
C VAL A 324 -12.22 -12.66 -26.87
N LYS A 325 -11.14 -12.98 -26.14
CA LYS A 325 -10.60 -14.35 -26.09
C LYS A 325 -11.57 -15.35 -25.46
N VAL A 326 -12.23 -14.98 -24.37
CA VAL A 326 -13.23 -15.80 -23.70
C VAL A 326 -14.41 -16.04 -24.63
N LYS A 327 -14.94 -14.98 -25.26
CA LYS A 327 -16.05 -15.11 -26.23
C LYS A 327 -15.67 -16.02 -27.39
N TRP A 328 -14.45 -15.89 -27.93
CA TRP A 328 -13.93 -16.77 -28.96
C TRP A 328 -13.81 -18.23 -28.50
N LEU A 329 -13.36 -18.48 -27.26
CA LEU A 329 -13.28 -19.81 -26.66
C LEU A 329 -14.67 -20.40 -26.45
N THR A 330 -15.61 -19.64 -25.89
CA THR A 330 -17.00 -20.05 -25.70
C THR A 330 -17.63 -20.40 -27.03
N ASP A 331 -17.49 -19.56 -28.06
CA ASP A 331 -18.02 -19.85 -29.40
C ASP A 331 -17.37 -21.10 -30.01
N ARG A 332 -16.07 -21.34 -29.78
CA ARG A 332 -15.38 -22.55 -30.23
C ARG A 332 -15.95 -23.80 -29.54
N VAL A 333 -16.13 -23.74 -28.22
CA VAL A 333 -16.67 -24.85 -27.42
C VAL A 333 -18.12 -25.13 -27.82
N VAL A 334 -18.96 -24.11 -27.94
CA VAL A 334 -20.36 -24.23 -28.35
C VAL A 334 -20.47 -24.78 -29.78
N ARG A 335 -19.62 -24.35 -30.73
CA ARG A 335 -19.61 -24.92 -32.09
C ARG A 335 -19.29 -26.41 -32.09
N ASN A 336 -18.32 -26.83 -31.27
CA ASN A 336 -17.85 -28.21 -31.21
C ASN A 336 -18.68 -29.12 -30.28
N LEU A 337 -19.72 -28.60 -29.62
CA LEU A 337 -20.56 -29.39 -28.73
C LEU A 337 -21.49 -30.34 -29.51
N PRO A 338 -21.60 -31.63 -29.10
CA PRO A 338 -22.54 -32.59 -29.67
C PRO A 338 -24.00 -32.12 -29.56
N ALA A 339 -24.84 -32.48 -30.54
CA ALA A 339 -26.23 -32.01 -30.63
C ALA A 339 -27.07 -32.28 -29.38
N PHE A 340 -26.83 -33.39 -28.66
CA PHE A 340 -27.58 -33.74 -27.44
C PHE A 340 -27.24 -32.84 -26.23
N LEU A 341 -26.01 -32.30 -26.15
CA LEU A 341 -25.58 -31.39 -25.08
C LEU A 341 -26.02 -29.94 -25.35
N LYS A 342 -26.20 -29.56 -26.62
CA LYS A 342 -26.75 -28.24 -26.99
C LYS A 342 -28.19 -28.05 -26.50
N ALA A 343 -28.97 -29.12 -26.44
CA ALA A 343 -30.36 -29.09 -25.95
C ALA A 343 -30.50 -28.79 -24.44
N TYR A 344 -29.41 -28.90 -23.66
CA TYR A 344 -29.39 -28.64 -22.21
C TYR A 344 -28.86 -27.25 -21.83
N ILE A 345 -28.30 -26.50 -22.79
CA ILE A 345 -27.64 -25.20 -22.56
C ILE A 345 -28.50 -24.03 -23.07
N ALA A 346 -29.48 -24.30 -23.95
CA ALA A 346 -30.53 -23.35 -24.33
C ALA A 346 -31.60 -23.29 -23.22
#